data_AF-A0A165Q844-F1
#
_entry.id   AF-A0A165Q844-F1
#
_cell.length_a   1.000
_cell.length_b   1.000
_cell.length_c   1.000
_cell.angle_alpha   90.00
_cell.angle_beta   90.00
_cell.angle_gamma   90.00
#
_symmetry.space_group_name_H-M   'P 1'
#
loop_
_entity.id
_entity.type
_entity.pdbx_description
1 polymer ?
#
loop_
_entity_poly.entity_id
_entity_poly.type
_entity_poly.pdbx_seq_one_letter_code
_entity_poly.pdbx_strand_id
1 'polypeptide(L)'
;MEIELNRSEQKLQGASSSYEALSGHDRAILHSMIMEPTVSQIVPRGFPKDRFLDEISQRGWARPVEVEPEMTANGAFRCWQITDKGSKRLPTYLLAISTAKITKEMAANSTAVLIRFLLKFSICYLALLVLFAALGFTATKLQISLTGTGGYLSIAVVTVSLFGALYFSSRLWVFKKSEDKRLQNIAYGQFIREKTKIVSILLAGSFLAIHGSVDLLTVAIGLKAELGAPIRLLIQSALLSVLAMIFLPGILDKRLKQQVKKRAAAL
;
A
#
# COMPACT_ATOMS: atom_id res chain seq x y z
N MET A 1 5.94 47.54 32.15
CA MET A 1 5.98 46.94 30.79
C MET A 1 6.22 45.45 30.95
N GLU A 2 5.27 44.74 31.58
CA GLU A 2 5.42 43.34 32.01
C GLU A 2 4.27 42.44 31.52
N ILE A 3 3.40 42.97 30.65
CA ILE A 3 2.20 42.26 30.19
C ILE A 3 2.43 41.59 28.82
N GLU A 4 3.55 41.85 28.14
CA GLU A 4 3.85 41.26 26.82
C GLU A 4 4.84 40.08 26.85
N LEU A 5 5.65 39.91 27.90
CA LEU A 5 6.56 38.76 28.00
C LEU A 5 5.85 37.43 28.30
N ASN A 6 4.65 37.48 28.88
CA ASN A 6 3.92 36.27 29.28
C ASN A 6 3.12 35.63 28.12
N ARG A 7 2.91 36.37 27.02
CA ARG A 7 2.23 35.85 25.80
C ARG A 7 3.15 35.00 24.92
N SER A 8 4.47 35.18 25.01
CA SER A 8 5.47 34.33 24.34
C SER A 8 5.67 33.00 25.05
N GLU A 9 5.56 32.96 26.39
CA GLU A 9 5.71 31.71 27.16
C GLU A 9 4.45 30.83 27.12
N GLN A 10 3.26 31.41 26.92
CA GLN A 10 2.02 30.63 26.75
C GLN A 10 1.81 30.00 25.35
N LYS A 11 2.68 30.25 24.36
CA LYS A 11 2.69 29.51 23.08
C LYS A 11 3.59 28.27 23.07
N LEU A 12 4.19 27.92 24.21
CA LEU A 12 5.00 26.71 24.39
C LEU A 12 4.20 25.50 24.90
N GLN A 13 2.86 25.59 24.94
CA GLN A 13 2.00 24.41 25.10
C GLN A 13 2.01 23.58 23.81
N GLY A 14 2.83 22.53 23.80
CA GLY A 14 2.64 21.35 22.95
C GLY A 14 2.88 21.52 21.46
N ALA A 15 3.91 22.27 21.04
CA ALA A 15 4.38 22.13 19.65
C ALA A 15 4.96 20.72 19.46
N SER A 16 4.25 19.90 18.67
CA SER A 16 4.55 18.50 18.37
C SER A 16 6.02 18.31 17.95
N SER A 17 6.73 17.36 18.56
CA SER A 17 8.05 16.89 18.10
C SER A 17 7.96 16.06 16.81
N SER A 18 6.75 15.90 16.25
CA SER A 18 6.53 15.04 15.11
C SER A 18 7.04 15.65 13.81
N TYR A 19 7.45 14.79 12.88
CA TYR A 19 7.86 15.17 11.54
C TYR A 19 6.81 16.01 10.80
N GLU A 20 5.51 15.84 11.10
CA GLU A 20 4.45 16.65 10.49
C GLU A 20 4.51 18.13 10.89
N ALA A 21 5.08 18.46 12.04
CA ALA A 21 5.24 19.84 12.51
C ALA A 21 6.35 20.60 11.76
N LEU A 22 7.17 19.91 10.96
CA LEU A 22 8.22 20.52 10.16
C LEU A 22 7.67 21.23 8.93
N SER A 23 8.23 22.41 8.63
CA SER A 23 7.95 23.13 7.39
C SER A 23 8.46 22.37 6.16
N GLY A 24 7.94 22.70 4.97
CA GLY A 24 8.44 22.12 3.72
C GLY A 24 9.94 22.36 3.51
N HIS A 25 10.43 23.52 3.93
CA HIS A 25 11.85 23.87 3.90
C HIS A 25 12.67 22.99 4.85
N ASP A 26 12.20 22.78 6.09
CA ASP A 26 12.88 21.92 7.07
C ASP A 26 12.97 20.47 6.62
N ARG A 27 11.92 19.98 5.95
CA ARG A 27 11.90 18.63 5.37
C ARG A 27 12.90 18.50 4.21
N ALA A 28 13.01 19.50 3.36
CA ALA A 28 14.02 19.53 2.28
C ALA A 28 15.46 19.52 2.84
N ILE A 29 15.69 20.25 3.93
CA ILE A 29 16.99 20.24 4.61
C ILE A 29 17.26 18.88 5.27
N LEU A 30 16.28 18.26 5.92
CA LEU A 30 16.46 16.90 6.44
C LEU A 30 16.80 15.91 5.32
N HIS A 31 16.16 16.06 4.16
CA HIS A 31 16.45 15.22 3.00
C HIS A 31 17.90 15.39 2.52
N SER A 32 18.43 16.61 2.44
CA SER A 32 19.83 16.81 2.06
C SER A 32 20.80 16.18 3.07
N MET A 33 20.55 16.34 4.38
CA MET A 33 21.37 15.70 5.43
C MET A 33 21.28 14.17 5.43
N ILE A 34 20.17 13.59 4.98
CA ILE A 34 20.01 12.14 4.83
C ILE A 34 20.85 11.63 3.64
N MET A 35 20.82 12.35 2.52
CA MET A 35 21.56 11.98 1.32
C MET A 35 23.07 12.15 1.50
N GLU A 36 23.47 13.16 2.27
CA GLU A 36 24.87 13.45 2.61
C GLU A 36 25.01 13.58 4.13
N PRO A 37 25.33 12.47 4.84
CA PRO A 37 25.42 12.47 6.31
C PRO A 37 26.49 13.43 6.86
N THR A 38 27.45 13.83 6.02
CA THR A 38 28.48 14.82 6.36
C THR A 38 27.94 16.24 6.48
N VAL A 39 26.75 16.52 5.92
CA VAL A 39 26.13 17.84 5.96
C VAL A 39 25.60 18.14 7.36
N SER A 40 26.13 19.19 7.96
CA SER A 40 25.64 19.76 9.21
C SER A 40 24.75 20.98 8.96
N GLN A 41 23.82 21.25 9.87
CA GLN A 41 22.86 22.35 9.76
C GLN A 41 22.67 23.05 11.09
N ILE A 42 22.77 24.38 11.08
CA ILE A 42 22.51 25.23 12.24
C ILE A 42 21.00 25.48 12.32
N VAL A 43 20.40 25.16 13.45
CA VAL A 43 18.96 25.25 13.68
C VAL A 43 18.71 26.01 14.99
N PRO A 44 17.76 26.96 15.02
CA PRO A 44 17.46 27.67 16.26
C PRO A 44 16.88 26.71 17.32
N ARG A 45 17.36 26.88 18.55
CA ARG A 45 17.05 25.96 19.65
C ARG A 45 15.58 26.04 20.03
N GLY A 46 14.97 24.89 20.32
CA GLY A 46 13.57 24.80 20.72
C GLY A 46 12.55 24.92 19.59
N PHE A 47 12.98 25.12 18.34
CA PHE A 47 12.10 25.05 17.17
C PHE A 47 11.70 23.60 16.85
N PRO A 48 10.61 23.36 16.10
CA PRO A 48 10.15 22.00 15.77
C PRO A 48 11.25 21.09 15.18
N LYS A 49 12.10 21.64 14.31
CA LYS A 49 13.23 20.91 13.72
C LYS A 49 14.29 20.50 14.75
N ASP A 50 14.65 21.40 15.66
CA ASP A 50 15.60 21.11 16.74
C ASP A 50 15.06 20.01 17.67
N ARG A 51 13.78 20.09 18.08
CA ARG A 51 13.13 19.06 18.91
C ARG A 51 13.06 17.70 18.21
N PHE A 52 12.74 17.68 16.93
CA PHE A 52 12.72 16.44 16.15
C PHE A 52 14.12 15.81 16.07
N LEU A 53 15.14 16.62 15.78
CA LEU A 53 16.54 16.19 15.72
C LEU A 53 17.03 15.68 17.08
N ASP A 54 16.63 16.33 18.17
CA ASP A 54 16.89 15.90 19.54
C ASP A 54 16.28 14.53 19.84
N GLU A 55 15.02 14.29 19.46
CA GLU A 55 14.35 13.00 19.67
C GLU A 55 15.06 11.86 18.90
N ILE A 56 15.41 12.08 17.63
CA ILE A 56 16.11 11.05 16.85
C ILE A 56 17.58 10.90 17.26
N SER A 57 18.17 11.89 17.92
CA SER A 57 19.52 11.80 18.48
C SER A 57 19.60 10.79 19.62
N GLN A 58 18.54 10.64 20.41
CA GLN A 58 18.44 9.62 21.46
C GLN A 58 18.53 8.19 20.89
N ARG A 59 18.22 8.01 19.59
CA ARG A 59 18.35 6.73 18.87
C ARG A 59 19.71 6.57 18.16
N GLY A 60 20.57 7.58 18.28
CA GLY A 60 21.85 7.70 17.60
C GLY A 60 21.72 8.02 16.10
N TRP A 61 20.61 8.61 15.67
CA TRP A 61 20.35 8.91 14.25
C TRP A 61 20.75 10.33 13.86
N ALA A 62 20.83 11.23 14.84
CA ALA A 62 21.42 12.54 14.70
C ALA A 62 22.42 12.76 15.85
N ARG A 63 23.33 13.72 15.68
CA ARG A 63 24.22 14.17 16.74
C ARG A 63 24.37 15.69 16.68
N PRO A 64 24.53 16.37 17.83
CA PRO A 64 25.01 17.74 17.83
C PRO A 64 26.45 17.76 17.31
N VAL A 65 26.80 18.82 16.58
CA VAL A 65 28.16 19.10 16.14
C VAL A 65 28.64 20.32 16.91
N GLU A 66 29.80 20.19 17.54
CA GLU A 66 30.46 21.32 18.18
C GLU A 66 30.96 22.28 17.10
N VAL A 67 30.57 23.54 17.25
CA VAL A 67 30.97 24.64 16.38
C VAL A 67 31.30 25.83 17.27
N GLU A 68 32.03 26.79 16.72
CA GLU A 68 32.43 28.00 17.45
C GLU A 68 31.20 28.70 18.08
N PRO A 69 31.28 29.16 19.35
CA PRO A 69 30.17 29.81 20.05
C PRO A 69 29.54 30.97 19.28
N GLU A 70 30.35 31.73 18.55
CA GLU A 70 29.95 32.86 17.71
C GLU A 70 29.00 32.42 16.59
N MET A 71 29.24 31.24 16.00
CA MET A 71 28.39 30.66 14.95
C MET A 71 27.04 30.14 15.47
N THR A 72 26.92 29.91 16.78
CA THR A 72 25.65 29.51 17.40
C THR A 72 24.94 30.67 18.10
N ALA A 73 25.44 31.90 17.90
CA ALA A 73 25.01 33.09 18.63
C ALA A 73 24.91 32.81 20.14
N ASN A 74 26.00 32.28 20.72
CA ASN A 74 26.13 31.93 22.14
C ASN A 74 25.07 30.93 22.63
N GLY A 75 24.75 29.92 21.81
CA GLY A 75 23.84 28.83 22.18
C GLY A 75 22.36 29.06 21.86
N ALA A 76 22.02 30.15 21.17
CA ALA A 76 20.69 30.37 20.60
C ALA A 76 20.38 29.38 19.47
N PHE A 77 21.41 28.87 18.79
CA PHE A 77 21.31 27.84 17.76
C PHE A 77 22.08 26.58 18.15
N ARG A 78 21.72 25.46 17.52
CA ARG A 78 22.44 24.19 17.65
C ARG A 78 22.78 23.67 16.26
N CYS A 79 24.03 23.26 16.08
CA CYS A 79 24.46 22.59 14.86
C CYS A 79 24.18 21.09 14.96
N TRP A 80 23.51 20.54 13.96
CA TRP A 80 23.10 19.14 13.91
C TRP A 80 23.66 18.43 12.69
N GLN A 81 23.91 17.14 12.82
CA GLN A 81 24.31 16.26 11.73
C GLN A 81 23.56 14.94 11.81
N ILE A 82 23.15 14.39 10.65
CA ILE A 82 22.60 13.04 10.57
C ILE A 82 23.76 12.04 10.55
N THR A 83 23.68 11.01 11.39
CA THR A 83 24.70 9.96 11.41
C THR A 83 24.51 8.96 10.28
N ASP A 84 25.51 8.16 9.95
CA ASP A 84 25.37 7.04 8.99
C ASP A 84 24.29 6.03 9.39
N LYS A 85 24.06 5.88 10.69
CA LYS A 85 22.95 5.07 11.21
C LYS A 85 21.61 5.74 10.92
N GLY A 86 21.53 7.05 11.11
CA GLY A 86 20.36 7.86 10.82
C GLY A 86 20.00 7.88 9.34
N SER A 87 20.96 8.12 8.45
CA SER A 87 20.72 8.16 7.00
C SER A 87 20.13 6.84 6.48
N LYS A 88 20.53 5.70 7.04
CA LYS A 88 19.98 4.38 6.70
C LYS A 88 18.57 4.13 7.25
N ARG A 89 18.19 4.75 8.37
CA ARG A 89 16.95 4.45 9.11
C ARG A 89 15.85 5.49 8.92
N LEU A 90 16.21 6.76 8.84
CA LEU A 90 15.30 7.90 8.73
C LEU A 90 14.37 7.80 7.52
N PRO A 91 14.81 7.47 6.30
CA PRO A 91 13.90 7.38 5.15
C PRO A 91 12.70 6.46 5.41
N THR A 92 12.94 5.30 6.03
CA THR A 92 11.87 4.35 6.36
C THR A 92 10.98 4.86 7.49
N TYR A 93 11.57 5.51 8.50
CA TYR A 93 10.84 6.09 9.61
C TYR A 93 9.93 7.25 9.17
N LEU A 94 10.46 8.17 8.35
CA LEU A 94 9.74 9.30 7.76
C LEU A 94 8.61 8.82 6.85
N LEU A 95 8.85 7.78 6.05
CA LEU A 95 7.80 7.12 5.29
C LEU A 95 6.71 6.58 6.20
N ALA A 96 7.07 5.86 7.26
CA ALA A 96 6.11 5.28 8.20
C ALA A 96 5.23 6.35 8.85
N ILE A 97 5.81 7.45 9.34
CA ILE A 97 5.07 8.58 9.91
C ILE A 97 4.12 9.19 8.87
N SER A 98 4.64 9.49 7.67
CA SER A 98 3.86 10.12 6.60
C SER A 98 2.68 9.25 6.16
N THR A 99 2.84 7.92 6.19
CA THR A 99 1.75 6.99 5.90
C THR A 99 0.81 6.77 7.08
N ALA A 100 1.25 6.94 8.33
CA ALA A 100 0.46 6.58 9.52
C ALA A 100 -0.86 7.37 9.62
N LYS A 101 -0.85 8.67 9.31
CA LYS A 101 -2.07 9.49 9.27
C LYS A 101 -3.07 8.96 8.24
N ILE A 102 -2.59 8.66 7.03
CA ILE A 102 -3.42 8.12 5.95
C ILE A 102 -3.94 6.73 6.32
N THR A 103 -3.10 5.88 6.90
CA THR A 103 -3.49 4.56 7.39
C THR A 103 -4.57 4.66 8.47
N LYS A 104 -4.50 5.65 9.37
CA LYS A 104 -5.54 5.91 10.37
C LYS A 104 -6.87 6.31 9.73
N GLU A 105 -6.85 7.19 8.73
CA GLU A 105 -8.05 7.56 7.96
C GLU A 105 -8.63 6.37 7.17
N MET A 106 -7.77 5.52 6.61
CA MET A 106 -8.17 4.29 5.93
C MET A 106 -8.73 3.24 6.90
N ALA A 107 -8.18 3.15 8.12
CA ALA A 107 -8.69 2.27 9.16
C ALA A 107 -10.08 2.71 9.64
N ALA A 108 -10.32 4.02 9.79
CA ALA A 108 -11.64 4.56 10.09
C ALA A 108 -12.67 4.26 8.97
N ASN A 109 -12.20 4.18 7.72
CA ASN A 109 -13.02 3.87 6.55
C ASN A 109 -12.77 2.46 5.99
N SER A 110 -12.37 1.51 6.84
CA SER A 110 -11.84 0.21 6.40
C SER A 110 -12.79 -0.54 5.47
N THR A 111 -14.09 -0.49 5.78
CA THR A 111 -15.13 -1.16 4.99
C THR A 111 -15.18 -0.64 3.56
N ALA A 112 -15.16 0.68 3.36
CA ALA A 112 -15.18 1.29 2.03
C ALA A 112 -13.91 0.96 1.23
N VAL A 113 -12.75 0.96 1.90
CA VAL A 113 -11.45 0.62 1.29
C VAL A 113 -11.43 -0.84 0.81
N LEU A 114 -11.92 -1.77 1.63
CA LEU A 114 -12.00 -3.19 1.32
C LEU A 114 -13.02 -3.48 0.21
N ILE A 115 -14.21 -2.85 0.27
CA ILE A 115 -15.23 -2.99 -0.78
C ILE A 115 -14.70 -2.52 -2.14
N ARG A 116 -13.97 -1.38 -2.17
CA ARG A 116 -13.34 -0.91 -3.42
C ARG A 116 -12.31 -1.90 -3.96
N PHE A 117 -11.55 -2.56 -3.08
CA PHE A 117 -10.61 -3.60 -3.50
C PHE A 117 -11.35 -4.81 -4.09
N LEU A 118 -12.42 -5.27 -3.43
CA LEU A 118 -13.25 -6.37 -3.91
C LEU A 118 -13.89 -6.04 -5.24
N LEU A 119 -14.50 -4.87 -5.39
CA LEU A 119 -15.13 -4.45 -6.64
C LEU A 119 -14.13 -4.45 -7.79
N LYS A 120 -12.90 -3.97 -7.57
CA LYS A 120 -11.83 -4.04 -8.56
C LYS A 120 -11.50 -5.49 -8.94
N PHE A 121 -11.38 -6.37 -7.95
CA PHE A 121 -11.15 -7.78 -8.19
C PHE A 121 -12.29 -8.40 -9.00
N SER A 122 -13.54 -8.18 -8.61
CA SER A 122 -14.73 -8.69 -9.29
C SER A 122 -14.79 -8.25 -10.76
N ILE A 123 -14.55 -6.97 -11.03
CA ILE A 123 -14.52 -6.41 -12.39
C ILE A 123 -13.38 -7.05 -13.21
N CYS A 124 -12.17 -7.16 -12.65
CA CYS A 124 -11.04 -7.76 -13.35
C CYS A 124 -11.28 -9.25 -13.64
N TYR A 125 -11.90 -9.97 -12.71
CA TYR A 125 -12.23 -11.38 -12.87
C TYR A 125 -13.27 -11.58 -13.98
N LEU A 126 -14.37 -10.81 -13.95
CA LEU A 126 -15.39 -10.84 -15.00
C LEU A 126 -14.82 -10.48 -16.38
N ALA A 127 -13.99 -9.44 -16.47
CA ALA A 127 -13.37 -9.05 -17.73
C ALA A 127 -12.47 -10.16 -18.31
N LEU A 128 -11.72 -10.87 -17.47
CA LEU A 128 -10.90 -12.00 -17.90
C LEU A 128 -11.76 -13.19 -18.35
N LEU A 129 -12.85 -13.51 -17.64
CA LEU A 129 -13.79 -14.55 -18.07
C LEU A 129 -14.41 -14.23 -19.43
N VAL A 130 -14.85 -12.99 -19.65
CA VAL A 130 -15.39 -12.54 -20.95
C VAL A 130 -14.35 -12.64 -22.05
N LEU A 131 -13.09 -12.26 -21.78
CA LEU A 131 -11.99 -12.40 -22.74
C LEU A 131 -11.77 -13.87 -23.13
N PHE A 132 -11.71 -14.77 -22.15
CA PHE A 132 -11.54 -16.20 -22.44
C PHE A 132 -12.75 -16.82 -23.15
N ALA A 133 -13.97 -16.36 -22.86
CA ALA A 133 -15.16 -16.77 -23.61
C ALA A 133 -15.09 -16.33 -25.08
N ALA A 134 -14.64 -15.10 -25.36
CA ALA A 134 -14.43 -14.61 -26.73
C ALA A 134 -13.33 -15.39 -27.47
N LEU A 135 -12.23 -15.74 -26.77
CA LEU A 135 -11.18 -16.59 -27.32
C LEU A 135 -11.69 -18.01 -27.62
N GLY A 136 -12.53 -18.59 -26.74
CA GLY A 136 -13.18 -19.87 -27.00
C GLY A 136 -14.10 -19.83 -28.22
N PHE A 137 -14.90 -18.77 -28.34
CA PHE A 137 -15.80 -18.58 -29.49
C PHE A 137 -15.03 -18.45 -30.82
N THR A 138 -13.95 -17.67 -30.83
CA THR A 138 -13.10 -17.51 -32.02
C THR A 138 -12.38 -18.81 -32.38
N ALA A 139 -11.86 -19.57 -31.41
CA ALA A 139 -11.26 -20.88 -31.66
C ALA A 139 -12.24 -21.86 -32.32
N THR A 140 -13.50 -21.90 -31.85
CA THR A 140 -14.55 -22.73 -32.46
C THR A 140 -14.88 -22.29 -33.88
N LYS A 141 -14.96 -20.98 -34.15
CA LYS A 141 -15.15 -20.44 -35.51
C LYS A 141 -14.02 -20.79 -36.46
N LEU A 142 -12.80 -20.92 -35.94
CA LEU A 142 -11.62 -21.36 -36.68
C LEU A 142 -11.49 -22.89 -36.78
N GLN A 143 -12.52 -23.66 -36.36
CA GLN A 143 -12.53 -25.13 -36.36
C GLN A 143 -11.36 -25.75 -35.58
N ILE A 144 -10.82 -25.05 -34.59
CA ILE A 144 -9.80 -25.60 -33.70
C ILE A 144 -10.49 -26.60 -32.77
N SER A 145 -10.17 -27.88 -32.93
CA SER A 145 -10.75 -28.95 -32.13
C SER A 145 -10.25 -28.89 -30.69
N LEU A 146 -11.16 -28.60 -29.76
CA LEU A 146 -10.91 -28.59 -28.30
C LEU A 146 -11.47 -29.84 -27.59
N THR A 147 -11.98 -30.81 -28.36
CA THR A 147 -12.53 -32.07 -27.85
C THR A 147 -11.47 -32.86 -27.07
N GLY A 148 -11.84 -33.39 -25.90
CA GLY A 148 -10.94 -34.06 -24.97
C GLY A 148 -10.21 -33.15 -23.98
N THR A 149 -9.93 -31.90 -24.34
CA THR A 149 -9.22 -30.93 -23.46
C THR A 149 -10.12 -29.96 -22.69
N GLY A 150 -11.42 -29.88 -23.01
CA GLY A 150 -12.34 -28.87 -22.47
C GLY A 150 -12.41 -28.81 -20.93
N GLY A 151 -12.32 -29.96 -20.24
CA GLY A 151 -12.31 -30.00 -18.77
C GLY A 151 -11.06 -29.37 -18.15
N TYR A 152 -9.89 -29.65 -18.72
CA TYR A 152 -8.61 -29.07 -18.27
C TYR A 152 -8.50 -27.59 -18.63
N LEU A 153 -9.00 -27.21 -19.81
CA LEU A 153 -9.02 -25.83 -20.26
C LEU A 153 -9.89 -24.94 -19.37
N SER A 154 -11.02 -25.46 -18.89
CA SER A 154 -11.90 -24.76 -17.94
C SER A 154 -11.19 -24.44 -16.62
N ILE A 155 -10.51 -25.42 -16.02
CA ILE A 155 -9.74 -25.22 -14.77
C ILE A 155 -8.61 -24.22 -15.00
N ALA A 156 -7.89 -24.32 -16.12
CA ALA A 156 -6.82 -23.40 -16.47
C ALA A 156 -7.34 -21.97 -16.64
N VAL A 157 -8.44 -21.77 -17.36
CA VAL A 157 -9.08 -20.45 -17.57
C VAL A 157 -9.51 -19.83 -16.24
N VAL A 158 -10.15 -20.59 -15.36
CA VAL A 158 -10.57 -20.11 -14.03
C VAL A 158 -9.36 -19.72 -13.19
N THR A 159 -8.33 -20.57 -13.18
CA THR A 159 -7.10 -20.33 -12.43
C THR A 159 -6.36 -19.08 -12.92
N VAL A 160 -6.18 -18.94 -14.24
CA VAL A 160 -5.53 -17.77 -14.86
C VAL A 160 -6.37 -16.51 -14.63
N SER A 161 -7.70 -16.61 -14.72
CA SER A 161 -8.60 -15.48 -14.45
C SER A 161 -8.53 -15.03 -13.00
N LEU A 162 -8.46 -15.97 -12.05
CA LEU A 162 -8.31 -15.69 -10.62
C LEU A 162 -6.98 -14.98 -10.32
N PHE A 163 -5.85 -15.55 -10.77
CA PHE A 163 -4.54 -14.94 -10.55
C PHE A 163 -4.37 -13.63 -11.32
N GLY A 164 -4.91 -13.54 -12.52
CA GLY A 164 -4.95 -12.32 -13.32
C GLY A 164 -5.77 -11.23 -12.63
N ALA A 165 -6.94 -11.55 -12.10
CA ALA A 165 -7.79 -10.60 -11.38
C ALA A 165 -7.10 -10.08 -10.12
N LEU A 166 -6.46 -10.96 -9.34
CA LEU A 166 -5.60 -10.55 -8.23
C LEU A 166 -4.44 -9.66 -8.72
N TYR A 167 -3.84 -10.01 -9.86
CA TYR A 167 -2.76 -9.25 -10.44
C TYR A 167 -3.20 -7.82 -10.80
N PHE A 168 -4.34 -7.66 -11.45
CA PHE A 168 -4.82 -6.34 -11.86
C PHE A 168 -5.42 -5.55 -10.70
N SER A 169 -6.15 -6.19 -9.77
CA SER A 169 -6.77 -5.52 -8.62
C SER A 169 -5.74 -5.03 -7.60
N SER A 170 -4.65 -5.78 -7.37
CA SER A 170 -3.56 -5.35 -6.51
C SER A 170 -2.64 -4.33 -7.17
N ARG A 171 -2.80 -4.05 -8.47
CA ARG A 171 -2.11 -2.92 -9.10
C ARG A 171 -2.79 -1.64 -8.61
N LEU A 172 -2.06 -0.86 -7.81
CA LEU A 172 -2.49 0.45 -7.35
C LEU A 172 -2.80 1.34 -8.58
N TRP A 173 -4.10 1.50 -8.89
CA TRP A 173 -4.57 2.32 -10.01
C TRP A 173 -3.92 3.69 -9.88
N VAL A 174 -3.23 4.08 -10.94
CA VAL A 174 -2.25 5.16 -10.97
C VAL A 174 -2.93 6.47 -10.57
N PHE A 175 -2.73 6.88 -9.33
CA PHE A 175 -2.96 8.26 -8.94
C PHE A 175 -1.76 9.09 -9.42
N LYS A 176 -2.04 10.14 -10.21
CA LYS A 176 -1.06 11.09 -10.79
C LYS A 176 0.03 11.50 -9.80
N LYS A 177 1.22 11.83 -10.34
CA LYS A 177 2.54 12.08 -9.73
C LYS A 177 2.65 12.97 -8.46
N SER A 178 1.59 13.49 -7.85
CA SER A 178 1.75 14.28 -6.61
C SER A 178 2.25 13.41 -5.45
N GLU A 179 3.06 14.00 -4.58
CA GLU A 179 3.70 13.32 -3.44
C GLU A 179 2.67 12.69 -2.50
N ASP A 180 1.58 13.42 -2.20
CA ASP A 180 0.44 12.93 -1.42
C ASP A 180 -0.18 11.66 -2.00
N LYS A 181 -0.30 11.58 -3.34
CA LYS A 181 -0.86 10.41 -4.03
C LYS A 181 0.08 9.21 -3.98
N ARG A 182 1.40 9.43 -3.93
CA ARG A 182 2.39 8.35 -3.75
C ARG A 182 2.33 7.80 -2.33
N LEU A 183 2.26 8.66 -1.32
CA LEU A 183 2.09 8.27 0.08
C LEU A 183 0.78 7.53 0.33
N GLN A 184 -0.33 8.01 -0.24
CA GLN A 184 -1.63 7.31 -0.17
C GLN A 184 -1.57 5.90 -0.76
N ASN A 185 -0.84 5.72 -1.86
CA ASN A 185 -0.68 4.42 -2.49
C ASN A 185 0.17 3.45 -1.65
N ILE A 186 1.21 3.96 -1.00
CA ILE A 186 2.05 3.18 -0.08
C ILE A 186 1.22 2.77 1.14
N ALA A 187 0.50 3.71 1.74
CA ALA A 187 -0.40 3.48 2.87
C ALA A 187 -1.50 2.45 2.50
N TYR A 188 -2.13 2.59 1.33
CA TYR A 188 -3.11 1.63 0.84
C TYR A 188 -2.51 0.23 0.69
N GLY A 189 -1.31 0.12 0.10
CA GLY A 189 -0.62 -1.16 -0.06
C GLY A 189 -0.29 -1.81 1.28
N GLN A 190 0.17 -1.04 2.27
CA GLN A 190 0.40 -1.50 3.63
C GLN A 190 -0.90 -1.92 4.33
N PHE A 191 -1.97 -1.15 4.17
CA PHE A 191 -3.28 -1.44 4.75
C PHE A 191 -3.85 -2.78 4.23
N ILE A 192 -3.88 -2.97 2.90
CA ILE A 192 -4.35 -4.25 2.31
C ILE A 192 -3.47 -5.41 2.78
N ARG A 193 -2.15 -5.19 2.90
CA ARG A 193 -1.21 -6.18 3.40
C ARG A 193 -1.50 -6.58 4.85
N GLU A 194 -1.72 -5.62 5.74
CA GLU A 194 -2.11 -5.89 7.13
C GLU A 194 -3.45 -6.63 7.24
N LYS A 195 -4.37 -6.36 6.30
CA LYS A 195 -5.69 -7.00 6.25
C LYS A 195 -5.76 -8.19 5.29
N THR A 196 -4.62 -8.76 4.88
CA THR A 196 -4.56 -9.84 3.88
C THR A 196 -5.49 -11.02 4.22
N LYS A 197 -5.60 -11.42 5.49
CA LYS A 197 -6.51 -12.50 5.92
C LYS A 197 -7.97 -12.18 5.60
N ILE A 198 -8.43 -10.98 6.01
CA ILE A 198 -9.80 -10.51 5.77
C ILE A 198 -10.05 -10.37 4.27
N VAL A 199 -9.11 -9.77 3.54
CA VAL A 199 -9.17 -9.63 2.09
C VAL A 199 -9.29 -11.00 1.43
N SER A 200 -8.55 -12.01 1.88
CA SER A 200 -8.59 -13.35 1.30
C SER A 200 -9.94 -14.05 1.49
N ILE A 201 -10.55 -13.91 2.67
CA ILE A 201 -11.91 -14.44 2.93
C ILE A 201 -12.91 -13.76 2.01
N LEU A 202 -12.85 -12.43 1.91
CA LEU A 202 -13.75 -11.66 1.06
C LEU A 202 -13.56 -11.97 -0.43
N LEU A 203 -12.31 -12.19 -0.87
CA LEU A 203 -11.99 -12.61 -2.24
C LEU A 203 -12.53 -14.01 -2.54
N ALA A 204 -12.40 -14.96 -1.62
CA ALA A 204 -12.95 -16.31 -1.78
C ALA A 204 -14.47 -16.27 -1.91
N GLY A 205 -15.15 -15.50 -1.05
CA GLY A 205 -16.59 -15.29 -1.14
C GLY A 205 -17.01 -14.61 -2.45
N SER A 206 -16.30 -13.56 -2.87
CA SER A 206 -16.58 -12.89 -4.16
C SER A 206 -16.34 -13.81 -5.35
N PHE A 207 -15.30 -14.64 -5.31
CA PHE A 207 -15.01 -15.61 -6.37
C PHE A 207 -16.14 -16.63 -6.47
N LEU A 208 -16.55 -17.23 -5.34
CA LEU A 208 -17.63 -18.21 -5.30
C LEU A 208 -18.94 -17.61 -5.83
N ALA A 209 -19.28 -16.39 -5.41
CA ALA A 209 -20.47 -15.71 -5.87
C ALA A 209 -20.44 -15.47 -7.38
N ILE A 210 -19.36 -14.88 -7.91
CA ILE A 210 -19.27 -14.56 -9.34
C ILE A 210 -19.22 -15.83 -10.18
N HIS A 211 -18.35 -16.77 -9.84
CA HIS A 211 -18.16 -17.99 -10.62
C HIS A 211 -19.43 -18.85 -10.61
N GLY A 212 -20.05 -19.01 -9.44
CA GLY A 212 -21.33 -19.70 -9.31
C GLY A 212 -22.46 -19.03 -10.10
N SER A 213 -22.55 -17.70 -10.09
CA SER A 213 -23.54 -16.97 -10.90
C SER A 213 -23.30 -17.13 -12.40
N VAL A 214 -22.05 -17.08 -12.86
CA VAL A 214 -21.71 -17.29 -14.28
C VAL A 214 -22.08 -18.71 -14.71
N ASP A 215 -21.72 -19.73 -13.93
CA ASP A 215 -22.09 -21.11 -14.24
C ASP A 215 -23.61 -21.29 -14.29
N LEU A 216 -24.35 -20.77 -13.30
CA LEU A 216 -25.81 -20.84 -13.27
C LEU A 216 -26.43 -20.17 -14.51
N LEU A 217 -25.92 -18.99 -14.88
CA LEU A 217 -26.37 -18.26 -16.07
C LEU A 217 -26.12 -19.06 -17.35
N THR A 218 -24.95 -19.69 -17.51
CA THR A 218 -24.63 -20.50 -18.71
C THR A 218 -25.54 -21.72 -18.87
N VAL A 219 -26.00 -22.30 -17.76
CA VAL A 219 -27.01 -23.37 -17.79
C VAL A 219 -28.37 -22.81 -18.18
N ALA A 220 -28.80 -21.69 -17.57
CA ALA A 220 -30.09 -21.07 -17.84
C ALA A 220 -30.28 -20.66 -19.31
N ILE A 221 -29.21 -20.26 -19.99
CA ILE A 221 -29.23 -19.87 -21.41
C ILE A 221 -28.89 -21.02 -22.37
N GLY A 222 -28.77 -22.26 -21.88
CA GLY A 222 -28.58 -23.45 -22.71
C GLY A 222 -27.18 -23.63 -23.32
N LEU A 223 -26.18 -22.87 -22.85
CA LEU A 223 -24.78 -23.02 -23.31
C LEU A 223 -24.08 -24.25 -22.70
N LYS A 224 -24.65 -24.83 -21.64
CA LYS A 224 -24.11 -26.00 -20.92
C LYS A 224 -25.23 -27.02 -20.74
N ALA A 225 -25.01 -28.25 -21.20
CA ALA A 225 -26.05 -29.27 -21.36
C ALA A 225 -26.60 -29.83 -20.03
N GLU A 226 -25.82 -29.82 -18.95
CA GLU A 226 -26.26 -30.31 -17.65
C GLU A 226 -25.74 -29.46 -16.50
N LEU A 227 -26.57 -29.34 -15.47
CA LEU A 227 -26.21 -28.95 -14.11
C LEU A 227 -25.43 -30.13 -13.49
N GLY A 228 -24.25 -30.44 -14.04
CA GLY A 228 -23.40 -31.54 -13.56
C GLY A 228 -23.21 -31.38 -12.06
N ALA A 229 -23.90 -32.25 -11.30
CA ALA A 229 -24.42 -32.07 -9.94
C ALA A 229 -24.03 -30.73 -9.28
N PRO A 230 -24.97 -29.86 -8.84
CA PRO A 230 -24.64 -28.58 -8.18
C PRO A 230 -23.58 -28.74 -7.07
N ILE A 231 -23.57 -29.91 -6.42
CA ILE A 231 -22.57 -30.38 -5.46
C ILE A 231 -21.14 -30.46 -6.04
N ARG A 232 -20.93 -31.01 -7.25
CA ARG A 232 -19.61 -31.15 -7.89
C ARG A 232 -19.02 -29.79 -8.29
N LEU A 233 -19.84 -28.88 -8.81
CA LEU A 233 -19.44 -27.51 -9.13
C LEU A 233 -19.18 -26.68 -7.86
N LEU A 234 -19.99 -26.87 -6.82
CA LEU A 234 -19.72 -26.31 -5.49
C LEU A 234 -18.42 -26.85 -4.90
N ILE A 235 -18.15 -28.15 -5.01
CA ILE A 235 -16.90 -28.77 -4.53
C ILE A 235 -15.70 -28.22 -5.30
N GLN A 236 -15.76 -28.11 -6.63
CA GLN A 236 -14.67 -27.52 -7.42
C GLN A 236 -14.44 -26.05 -7.09
N SER A 237 -15.52 -25.28 -6.96
CA SER A 237 -15.46 -23.87 -6.57
C SER A 237 -14.94 -23.69 -5.15
N ALA A 238 -15.32 -24.59 -4.22
CA ALA A 238 -14.81 -24.63 -2.86
C ALA A 238 -13.32 -25.01 -2.83
N LEU A 239 -12.90 -26.01 -3.61
CA LEU A 239 -11.49 -26.42 -3.71
C LEU A 239 -10.63 -25.28 -4.27
N LEU A 240 -11.09 -24.62 -5.33
CA LEU A 240 -10.45 -23.44 -5.91
C LEU A 240 -10.44 -22.26 -4.93
N SER A 241 -11.50 -22.08 -4.13
CA SER A 241 -11.55 -21.07 -3.06
C SER A 241 -10.57 -21.39 -1.92
N VAL A 242 -10.40 -22.65 -1.56
CA VAL A 242 -9.42 -23.10 -0.55
C VAL A 242 -8.00 -22.91 -1.08
N LEU A 243 -7.73 -23.32 -2.32
CA LEU A 243 -6.44 -23.05 -2.98
C LEU A 243 -6.17 -21.54 -3.07
N ALA A 244 -7.20 -20.74 -3.36
CA ALA A 244 -7.10 -19.31 -3.31
C ALA A 244 -6.74 -18.83 -1.89
N MET A 245 -7.44 -19.28 -0.86
CA MET A 245 -7.15 -18.92 0.53
C MET A 245 -5.77 -19.35 1.02
N ILE A 246 -5.19 -20.42 0.49
CA ILE A 246 -3.84 -20.89 0.87
C ILE A 246 -2.75 -20.10 0.14
N PHE A 247 -2.89 -19.92 -1.19
CA PHE A 247 -1.82 -19.37 -2.02
C PHE A 247 -1.93 -17.87 -2.28
N LEU A 248 -3.15 -17.31 -2.41
CA LEU A 248 -3.33 -15.87 -2.65
C LEU A 248 -2.74 -14.99 -1.55
N PRO A 249 -2.87 -15.28 -0.24
CA PRO A 249 -2.32 -14.41 0.79
C PRO A 249 -0.82 -14.20 0.62
N GLY A 250 -0.07 -15.29 0.38
CA GLY A 250 1.39 -15.23 0.23
C GLY A 250 1.82 -14.50 -1.04
N ILE A 251 1.09 -14.69 -2.14
CA ILE A 251 1.36 -14.00 -3.41
C ILE A 251 1.03 -12.51 -3.30
N LEU A 252 -0.13 -12.19 -2.70
CA LEU A 252 -0.59 -10.83 -2.48
C LEU A 252 0.35 -10.07 -1.55
N ASP A 253 0.75 -10.67 -0.42
CA ASP A 253 1.70 -10.06 0.54
C ASP A 253 3.06 -9.78 -0.12
N LYS A 254 3.66 -10.78 -0.79
CA LYS A 254 4.94 -10.62 -1.49
C LYS A 254 4.87 -9.50 -2.52
N ARG A 255 3.79 -9.45 -3.30
CA ARG A 255 3.62 -8.47 -4.37
C ARG A 255 3.37 -7.06 -3.83
N LEU A 256 2.50 -6.91 -2.84
CA LEU A 256 2.27 -5.62 -2.19
C LEU A 256 3.55 -5.10 -1.54
N LYS A 257 4.31 -5.98 -0.86
CA LYS A 257 5.62 -5.64 -0.29
C LYS A 257 6.60 -5.13 -1.35
N GLN A 258 6.70 -5.79 -2.49
CA GLN A 258 7.55 -5.35 -3.60
C GLN A 258 7.10 -4.01 -4.18
N GLN A 259 5.79 -3.82 -4.40
CA GLN A 259 5.26 -2.56 -4.93
C GLN A 259 5.47 -1.39 -3.97
N VAL A 260 5.20 -1.59 -2.69
CA VAL A 260 5.45 -0.61 -1.62
C VAL A 260 6.93 -0.25 -1.59
N LYS A 261 7.84 -1.25 -1.59
CA LYS A 261 9.29 -1.01 -1.61
C LYS A 261 9.73 -0.22 -2.84
N LYS A 262 9.25 -0.58 -4.03
CA LYS A 262 9.60 0.09 -5.28
C LYS A 262 9.14 1.56 -5.31
N ARG A 263 7.96 1.85 -4.76
CA ARG A 263 7.42 3.22 -4.70
C ARG A 263 8.10 4.05 -3.61
N ALA A 264 8.41 3.45 -2.47
CA ALA A 264 9.16 4.08 -1.40
C ALA A 264 10.56 4.51 -1.86
N ALA A 265 11.23 3.71 -2.69
CA ALA A 265 12.53 4.04 -3.25
C ALA A 265 12.50 5.12 -4.35
N ALA A 266 11.31 5.52 -4.80
CA ALA A 266 11.12 6.53 -5.85
C ALA A 266 10.59 7.86 -5.30
N LEU A 267 10.34 7.94 -3.99
CA LEU A 267 10.17 9.19 -3.24
C LEU A 267 11.57 9.74 -2.94
#